data_AF-A0A2X1N9B3-F1
#
_entry.id   AF-A0A2X1N9B3-F1
#
_cell.length_a   1.000
_cell.length_b   1.000
_cell.length_c   1.000
_cell.angle_alpha   90.00
_cell.angle_beta   90.00
_cell.angle_gamma   90.00
#
_symmetry.space_group_name_H-M   'P 1'
#
loop_
_entity.id
_entity.type
_entity.pdbx_description
1 polymer ?
#
loop_
_entity_poly.entity_id
_entity_poly.type
_entity_poly.pdbx_seq_one_letter_code
_entity_poly.pdbx_strand_id
1 'polypeptide(L)'
;MSLGRTASFLDIYIERDFKAGVLNEQQAQELIDHFIMKIRMVRFLRTPEFDSLFSGDPIWATEVIGGMGLDGRTLVTKNSFRYLHTLHTMGPAPEPNLTILWSEELPIAFKKYAAQVSIVTSSLQYENDDLMRTDFNSDDYAIACCVSPMVIGKQMQFFGARANLAKTLLYAINGGVDEKLKIQVGPKTAPLMDDVLDYDKVMDSSITSWTGWRCSTSAR
;
A
#
# COMPACT_ATOMS: atom_id res chain seq x y z
N MET A 1 9.73 -2.55 -1.94
CA MET A 1 10.94 -1.91 -1.37
C MET A 1 10.60 -0.44 -1.15
N SER A 2 9.78 -0.17 -0.14
CA SER A 2 9.16 1.15 0.03
C SER A 2 10.20 2.20 0.42
N LEU A 3 10.03 3.41 -0.10
CA LEU A 3 10.91 4.55 0.13
C LEU A 3 10.71 5.13 1.54
N GLY A 4 9.45 5.22 2.00
CA GLY A 4 9.11 5.71 3.33
C GLY A 4 8.34 7.03 3.27
N ARG A 5 8.75 8.01 4.08
CA ARG A 5 8.16 9.35 4.21
C ARG A 5 9.23 10.42 4.09
N THR A 6 9.61 10.74 2.86
CA THR A 6 10.80 11.56 2.59
C THR A 6 10.46 12.97 2.10
N ALA A 7 9.29 13.19 1.48
CA ALA A 7 8.94 14.46 0.85
C ALA A 7 9.04 15.65 1.82
N SER A 8 8.37 15.58 2.97
CA SER A 8 8.35 16.67 3.96
C SER A 8 9.69 16.83 4.67
N PHE A 9 10.41 15.73 4.92
CA PHE A 9 11.75 15.76 5.49
C PHE A 9 12.74 16.49 4.56
N LEU A 10 12.71 16.19 3.27
CA LEU A 10 13.59 16.82 2.28
C LEU A 10 13.23 18.30 2.04
N ASP A 11 11.98 18.72 2.27
CA ASP A 11 11.60 20.13 2.16
C ASP A 11 12.35 21.02 3.16
N ILE A 12 12.74 20.48 4.32
CA ILE A 12 13.53 21.22 5.32
C ILE A 12 14.84 21.74 4.70
N TYR A 13 15.48 20.92 3.86
CA TYR A 13 16.73 21.27 3.19
C TYR A 13 16.50 22.20 2.00
N ILE A 14 15.47 21.94 1.18
CA ILE A 14 15.13 22.79 0.04
C ILE A 14 14.75 24.20 0.51
N GLU A 15 13.90 24.31 1.53
CA GLU A 15 13.47 25.61 2.06
C GLU A 15 14.61 26.37 2.74
N ARG A 16 15.57 25.67 3.37
CA ARG A 16 16.82 26.27 3.86
C ARG A 16 17.62 26.88 2.71
N ASP A 17 17.80 26.12 1.63
CA ASP A 17 18.62 26.54 0.49
C ASP A 17 17.94 27.67 -0.33
N PHE A 18 16.60 27.72 -0.35
CA PHE A 18 15.86 28.88 -0.86
C PHE A 18 16.11 30.14 -0.05
N LYS A 19 16.06 30.05 1.29
CA LYS A 19 16.35 31.20 2.18
C LYS A 19 17.79 31.70 2.06
N ALA A 20 18.71 30.80 1.73
CA ALA A 20 20.11 31.14 1.47
C ALA A 20 20.36 31.63 0.02
N GLY A 21 19.36 31.59 -0.87
CA GLY A 21 19.52 31.95 -2.28
C GLY A 21 20.38 30.99 -3.09
N VAL A 22 20.57 29.75 -2.61
CA VAL A 22 21.41 28.72 -3.25
C VAL A 22 20.63 27.96 -4.33
N LEU A 23 19.32 27.80 -4.13
CA LEU A 23 18.42 27.14 -5.07
C LEU A 23 17.26 28.06 -5.44
N ASN A 24 16.78 27.93 -6.68
CA ASN A 24 15.48 28.44 -7.11
C ASN A 24 14.46 27.30 -7.27
N GLU A 25 13.18 27.63 -7.47
CA GLU A 25 12.10 26.64 -7.56
C GLU A 25 12.28 25.63 -8.70
N GLN A 26 12.78 26.07 -9.85
CA GLN A 26 13.03 25.18 -10.99
C GLN A 26 14.13 24.17 -10.67
N GLN A 27 15.22 24.61 -10.03
CA GLN A 27 16.31 23.73 -9.61
C GLN A 27 15.87 22.75 -8.52
N ALA A 28 15.02 23.19 -7.59
CA ALA A 28 14.44 22.29 -6.60
C ALA A 28 13.55 21.22 -7.26
N GLN A 29 12.70 21.60 -8.22
CA GLN A 29 11.91 20.63 -8.98
C GLN A 29 12.79 19.68 -9.78
N GLU A 30 13.86 20.17 -10.42
CA GLU A 30 14.81 19.33 -11.16
C GLU A 30 15.48 18.27 -10.26
N LEU A 31 15.86 18.64 -9.03
CA LEU A 31 16.42 17.70 -8.06
C LEU A 31 15.39 16.63 -7.67
N ILE A 32 14.13 17.00 -7.45
CA ILE A 32 13.05 16.05 -7.16
C ILE A 32 12.75 15.17 -8.37
N ASP A 33 12.72 15.73 -9.58
CA ASP A 33 12.53 14.98 -10.81
C ASP A 33 13.64 13.94 -10.99
N HIS A 34 14.91 14.31 -10.80
CA HIS A 34 16.03 13.38 -10.88
C HIS A 34 15.98 12.30 -9.80
N PHE A 35 15.60 12.66 -8.57
CA PHE A 35 15.43 11.69 -7.50
C PHE A 35 14.34 10.66 -7.85
N ILE A 36 13.15 11.14 -8.23
CA ILE A 36 12.01 10.30 -8.59
C ILE A 36 12.28 9.49 -9.87
N MET A 37 12.99 10.06 -10.84
CA MET A 37 13.46 9.36 -12.03
C MET A 37 14.32 8.15 -11.67
N LYS A 38 15.21 8.27 -10.68
CA LYS A 38 16.03 7.15 -10.24
C LYS A 38 15.20 6.07 -9.55
N ILE A 39 14.19 6.46 -8.77
CA ILE A 39 13.25 5.51 -8.18
C ILE A 39 12.45 4.76 -9.26
N ARG A 40 12.01 5.44 -10.32
CA ARG A 40 11.35 4.82 -11.50
C ARG A 40 12.20 3.77 -12.21
N MET A 41 13.52 3.79 -12.04
CA MET A 41 14.47 2.91 -12.72
C MET A 41 14.83 1.66 -11.92
N VAL A 42 14.36 1.52 -10.67
CA VAL A 42 14.67 0.33 -9.85
C VAL A 42 14.05 -0.90 -10.52
N ARG A 43 14.86 -1.96 -10.70
CA ARG A 43 14.42 -3.23 -11.29
C ARG A 43 15.06 -4.41 -10.57
N PHE A 44 14.34 -5.53 -10.58
CA PHE A 44 14.82 -6.80 -10.05
C PHE A 44 14.57 -7.89 -11.07
N LEU A 45 15.53 -8.80 -11.26
CA LEU A 45 15.31 -9.99 -12.08
C LEU A 45 14.28 -10.90 -11.39
N ARG A 46 13.19 -11.24 -12.09
CA ARG A 46 12.09 -12.08 -11.59
C ARG A 46 11.88 -13.28 -12.50
N THR A 47 11.37 -14.38 -11.93
CA THR A 47 10.94 -15.55 -12.70
C THR A 47 9.50 -15.38 -13.22
N PRO A 48 9.07 -16.15 -14.23
CA PRO A 48 7.69 -16.11 -14.71
C PRO A 48 6.63 -16.41 -13.63
N GLU A 49 6.94 -17.28 -12.66
CA GLU A 49 6.03 -17.60 -11.56
C GLU A 49 5.80 -16.38 -10.65
N PHE A 50 6.85 -15.59 -10.40
CA PHE A 50 6.72 -14.35 -9.64
C PHE A 50 5.82 -13.35 -10.38
N ASP A 51 6.03 -13.16 -11.69
CA ASP A 51 5.23 -12.24 -12.50
C ASP A 51 3.74 -12.64 -12.54
N SER A 52 3.44 -13.94 -12.52
CA SER A 52 2.05 -14.43 -12.44
C SER A 52 1.34 -14.07 -11.12
N LEU A 53 2.10 -13.89 -10.03
CA LEU A 53 1.58 -13.51 -8.70
C LEU A 53 1.61 -12.00 -8.47
N PHE A 54 2.61 -11.33 -9.02
CA PHE A 54 2.93 -9.92 -8.84
C PHE A 54 3.16 -9.27 -10.21
N SER A 55 2.08 -9.13 -10.97
CA SER A 55 2.12 -8.67 -12.36
C SER A 55 2.48 -7.20 -12.51
N GLY A 56 3.10 -6.84 -13.63
CA GLY A 56 3.33 -5.45 -14.03
C GLY A 56 4.67 -4.89 -13.58
N ASP A 57 5.65 -5.76 -13.30
CA ASP A 57 7.00 -5.40 -12.85
C ASP A 57 7.01 -4.44 -11.63
N PRO A 58 6.23 -4.73 -10.55
CA PRO A 58 6.11 -3.83 -9.42
C PRO A 58 7.35 -3.85 -8.53
N ILE A 59 7.69 -2.68 -7.99
CA ILE A 59 8.76 -2.50 -7.00
C ILE A 59 8.18 -2.17 -5.63
N TRP A 60 7.04 -1.50 -5.61
CA TRP A 60 6.46 -0.81 -4.47
C TRP A 60 7.51 0.07 -3.81
N ALA A 61 8.04 1.04 -4.56
CA ALA A 61 8.86 2.12 -4.02
C ALA A 61 7.94 3.18 -3.40
N THR A 62 7.15 2.75 -2.42
CA THR A 62 6.07 3.53 -1.81
C THR A 62 6.63 4.73 -1.05
N GLU A 63 6.13 5.91 -1.40
CA GLU A 63 6.39 7.18 -0.71
C GLU A 63 5.06 7.70 -0.16
N VAL A 64 5.03 8.00 1.14
CA VAL A 64 3.86 8.62 1.76
C VAL A 64 4.02 10.13 1.83
N ILE A 65 2.98 10.86 1.46
CA ILE A 65 2.99 12.31 1.28
C ILE A 65 1.89 12.94 2.14
N GLY A 66 2.22 14.04 2.82
CA GLY A 66 1.26 14.82 3.58
C GLY A 66 0.97 14.23 4.97
N GLY A 67 -0.31 14.10 5.30
CA GLY A 67 -0.78 13.77 6.65
C GLY A 67 -0.78 14.98 7.61
N MET A 68 -1.15 14.71 8.85
CA MET A 68 -1.17 15.68 9.94
C MET A 68 -0.19 15.28 11.05
N GLY A 69 0.29 16.25 11.82
CA GLY A 69 1.05 16.02 13.04
C GLY A 69 0.14 15.67 14.21
N LEU A 70 0.69 15.04 15.24
CA LEU A 70 0.01 14.86 16.53
C LEU A 70 -0.30 16.22 17.20
N ASP A 71 0.45 17.26 16.83
CA ASP A 71 0.25 18.64 17.28
C ASP A 71 -0.85 19.41 16.51
N GLY A 72 -1.51 18.77 15.54
CA GLY A 72 -2.59 19.34 14.74
C GLY A 72 -2.15 20.16 13.53
N ARG A 73 -0.85 20.41 13.33
CA ARG A 73 -0.35 21.06 12.10
C ARG A 73 -0.35 20.06 10.96
N THR A 74 -0.49 20.55 9.72
CA THR A 74 -0.30 19.69 8.55
C THR A 74 1.17 19.37 8.33
N LEU A 75 1.44 18.16 7.84
CA LEU A 75 2.75 17.73 7.35
C LEU A 75 2.88 17.87 5.83
N VAL A 76 1.89 18.48 5.17
CA VAL A 76 1.99 18.93 3.78
C VAL A 76 2.97 20.08 3.68
N THR A 77 3.89 19.99 2.72
CA THR A 77 4.90 21.01 2.43
C THR A 77 4.93 21.36 0.94
N LYS A 78 5.77 22.32 0.52
CA LYS A 78 5.95 22.60 -0.92
C LYS A 78 6.45 21.36 -1.66
N ASN A 79 7.34 20.60 -1.04
CA ASN A 79 7.83 19.36 -1.63
C ASN A 79 6.75 18.30 -1.83
N SER A 80 5.68 18.29 -1.02
CA SER A 80 4.51 17.44 -1.28
C SER A 80 3.93 17.71 -2.68
N PHE A 81 3.86 18.98 -3.09
CA PHE A 81 3.42 19.34 -4.44
C PHE A 81 4.48 18.97 -5.48
N ARG A 82 5.78 19.19 -5.23
CA ARG A 82 6.86 18.83 -6.17
C ARG A 82 6.90 17.34 -6.50
N TYR A 83 6.67 16.48 -5.51
CA TYR A 83 6.57 15.04 -5.69
C TYR A 83 5.42 14.67 -6.63
N LEU A 84 4.21 15.21 -6.38
CA LEU A 84 3.07 14.97 -7.27
C LEU A 84 3.28 15.60 -8.65
N HIS A 85 3.98 16.73 -8.73
CA HIS A 85 4.29 17.41 -9.97
C HIS A 85 5.20 16.59 -10.89
N THR A 86 5.92 15.60 -10.37
CA THR A 86 6.69 14.65 -11.20
C THR A 86 5.84 13.85 -12.18
N LEU A 87 4.54 13.69 -11.88
CA LEU A 87 3.56 13.07 -12.79
C LEU A 87 3.17 14.01 -13.94
N HIS A 88 3.52 15.29 -13.87
CA HIS A 88 3.41 16.26 -14.95
C HIS A 88 4.72 16.47 -15.69
N THR A 89 5.84 16.68 -14.98
CA THR A 89 7.16 16.96 -15.59
C THR A 89 7.68 15.76 -16.38
N MET A 90 7.46 14.54 -15.87
CA MET A 90 7.94 13.29 -16.47
C MET A 90 6.80 12.35 -16.88
N GLY A 91 5.55 12.83 -16.84
CA GLY A 91 4.35 12.07 -17.16
C GLY A 91 3.95 11.02 -16.10
N PRO A 92 2.76 10.40 -16.27
CA PRO A 92 2.23 9.38 -15.38
C PRO A 92 3.17 8.17 -15.28
N ALA A 93 3.31 7.62 -14.07
CA ALA A 93 4.08 6.41 -13.83
C ALA A 93 3.52 5.63 -12.64
N PRO A 94 3.61 4.29 -12.65
CA PRO A 94 3.19 3.45 -11.53
C PRO A 94 4.18 3.49 -10.35
N GLU A 95 5.43 3.89 -10.59
CA GLU A 95 6.46 4.04 -9.57
C GLU A 95 7.02 5.48 -9.58
N PRO A 96 7.48 6.01 -8.43
CA PRO A 96 7.20 5.48 -7.09
C PRO A 96 5.70 5.40 -6.83
N ASN A 97 5.30 4.44 -5.99
CA ASN A 97 3.92 4.33 -5.55
C ASN A 97 3.58 5.50 -4.58
N LEU A 98 3.10 6.62 -5.14
CA LEU A 98 2.82 7.84 -4.40
C LEU A 98 1.50 7.71 -3.61
N THR A 99 1.62 7.75 -2.28
CA THR A 99 0.52 7.55 -1.34
C THR A 99 0.22 8.83 -0.58
N ILE A 100 -0.99 9.35 -0.72
CA ILE A 100 -1.44 10.48 0.08
C ILE A 100 -1.93 9.97 1.43
N LEU A 101 -1.32 10.44 2.52
CA LEU A 101 -1.88 10.28 3.87
C LEU A 101 -3.02 11.29 4.03
N TRP A 102 -4.24 10.81 3.82
CA TRP A 102 -5.43 11.63 3.74
C TRP A 102 -6.04 11.88 5.11
N SER A 103 -6.27 13.16 5.42
CA SER A 103 -7.01 13.61 6.60
C SER A 103 -8.07 14.64 6.22
N GLU A 104 -9.17 14.65 6.98
CA GLU A 104 -10.19 15.69 6.89
C GLU A 104 -9.64 17.11 7.16
N GLU A 105 -8.54 17.23 7.89
CA GLU A 105 -7.91 18.52 8.23
C GLU A 105 -6.79 18.94 7.25
N LEU A 106 -6.55 18.18 6.18
CA LEU A 106 -5.54 18.59 5.18
C LEU A 106 -5.92 19.93 4.52
N PRO A 107 -4.92 20.77 4.16
CA PRO A 107 -5.15 22.00 3.42
C PRO A 107 -5.97 21.77 2.15
N ILE A 108 -7.06 22.54 1.98
CA ILE A 108 -7.97 22.38 0.85
C ILE A 108 -7.28 22.50 -0.52
N ALA A 109 -6.24 23.32 -0.62
CA ALA A 109 -5.43 23.47 -1.82
C ALA A 109 -4.72 22.16 -2.21
N PHE A 110 -4.15 21.46 -1.21
CA PHE A 110 -3.50 20.18 -1.43
C PHE A 110 -4.50 19.08 -1.78
N LYS A 111 -5.66 19.01 -1.08
CA LYS A 111 -6.75 18.08 -1.42
C LYS A 111 -7.20 18.22 -2.87
N LYS A 112 -7.44 19.46 -3.32
CA LYS A 112 -7.84 19.77 -4.71
C LYS A 112 -6.74 19.40 -5.70
N TYR A 113 -5.48 19.69 -5.38
CA TYR A 113 -4.36 19.37 -6.25
C TYR A 113 -4.16 17.86 -6.40
N ALA A 114 -4.15 17.10 -5.30
CA ALA A 114 -4.08 15.65 -5.34
C ALA A 114 -5.24 15.04 -6.14
N ALA A 115 -6.48 15.50 -5.92
CA ALA A 115 -7.63 15.07 -6.70
C ALA A 115 -7.47 15.37 -8.19
N GLN A 116 -6.98 16.55 -8.56
CA GLN A 116 -6.70 16.91 -9.96
C GLN A 116 -5.63 16.00 -10.57
N VAL A 117 -4.54 15.72 -9.85
CA VAL A 117 -3.48 14.80 -10.30
C VAL A 117 -4.05 13.38 -10.49
N SER A 118 -4.91 12.90 -9.58
CA SER A 118 -5.60 11.63 -9.75
C SER A 118 -6.49 11.61 -11.00
N ILE A 119 -7.27 12.67 -11.26
CA ILE A 119 -8.12 12.78 -12.45
C ILE A 119 -7.29 12.66 -13.73
N VAL A 120 -6.14 13.33 -13.80
CA VAL A 120 -5.35 13.38 -15.05
C VAL A 120 -4.41 12.20 -15.23
N THR A 121 -4.00 11.50 -14.15
CA THR A 121 -2.93 10.49 -14.23
C THR A 121 -3.34 9.11 -13.73
N SER A 122 -4.38 9.01 -12.91
CA SER A 122 -4.76 7.76 -12.21
C SER A 122 -3.59 7.07 -11.49
N SER A 123 -2.59 7.83 -11.04
CA SER A 123 -1.31 7.31 -10.53
C SER A 123 -1.08 7.55 -9.03
N LEU A 124 -2.13 7.91 -8.27
CA LEU A 124 -2.05 8.16 -6.83
C LEU A 124 -2.92 7.15 -6.05
N GLN A 125 -2.43 6.75 -4.88
CA GLN A 125 -3.22 6.05 -3.87
C GLN A 125 -3.44 6.92 -2.63
N TYR A 126 -4.46 6.58 -1.83
CA TYR A 126 -4.88 7.35 -0.66
C TYR A 126 -5.08 6.40 0.52
N GLU A 127 -4.55 6.78 1.68
CA GLU A 127 -4.65 6.01 2.91
C GLU A 127 -5.07 6.91 4.08
N ASN A 128 -5.85 6.38 5.01
CA ASN A 128 -6.53 7.17 6.04
C ASN A 128 -5.59 7.55 7.21
N ASP A 129 -5.10 8.80 7.21
CA ASP A 129 -4.25 9.36 8.26
C ASP A 129 -5.00 9.63 9.56
N ASP A 130 -6.29 9.98 9.50
CA ASP A 130 -7.11 10.19 10.70
C ASP A 130 -7.22 8.90 11.54
N LEU A 131 -7.24 7.75 10.87
CA LEU A 131 -7.22 6.44 11.51
C LEU A 131 -5.81 6.01 11.94
N MET A 132 -4.85 5.96 11.03
CA MET A 132 -3.56 5.33 11.33
C MET A 132 -2.70 6.16 12.29
N ARG A 133 -2.69 7.49 12.15
CA ARG A 133 -1.91 8.36 13.05
C ARG A 133 -2.36 8.20 14.50
N THR A 134 -3.67 8.05 14.72
CA THR A 134 -4.24 7.88 16.05
C THR A 134 -4.01 6.47 16.59
N ASP A 135 -4.13 5.44 15.75
CA ASP A 135 -3.85 4.04 16.11
C ASP A 135 -2.40 3.82 16.56
N PHE A 136 -1.42 4.39 15.82
CA PHE A 136 -0.01 4.32 16.20
C PHE A 136 0.41 5.31 17.28
N ASN A 137 -0.43 6.32 17.58
CA ASN A 137 -0.03 7.51 18.32
C ASN A 137 1.33 8.06 17.81
N SER A 138 1.46 8.16 16.49
CA SER A 138 2.68 8.52 15.79
C SER A 138 2.35 9.24 14.49
N ASP A 139 2.95 10.40 14.27
CA ASP A 139 2.89 11.15 13.02
C ASP A 139 4.09 10.88 12.10
N ASP A 140 5.00 9.99 12.49
CA ASP A 140 6.16 9.53 11.69
C ASP A 140 6.06 8.03 11.32
N TYR A 141 4.98 7.69 10.62
CA TYR A 141 4.77 6.36 10.03
C TYR A 141 4.76 6.44 8.49
N ALA A 142 5.03 5.31 7.86
CA ALA A 142 4.97 5.11 6.41
C ALA A 142 4.15 3.89 6.05
N ILE A 143 3.82 3.75 4.77
CA ILE A 143 3.15 2.59 4.19
C ILE A 143 4.20 1.71 3.50
N ALA A 144 4.29 0.46 3.93
CA ALA A 144 5.08 -0.54 3.25
C ALA A 144 4.22 -1.32 2.24
N CYS A 145 4.80 -1.58 1.08
CA CYS A 145 4.11 -2.23 -0.04
C CYS A 145 2.88 -1.42 -0.47
N CYS A 146 1.67 -2.00 -0.34
CA CYS A 146 0.44 -1.33 -0.74
C CYS A 146 -0.20 -0.51 0.39
N VAL A 147 -0.46 -1.15 1.55
CA VAL A 147 -1.39 -0.64 2.57
C VAL A 147 -0.96 -0.93 4.01
N SER A 148 0.28 -1.39 4.22
CA SER A 148 0.70 -1.87 5.54
C SER A 148 1.48 -0.80 6.31
N PRO A 149 0.89 -0.11 7.29
CA PRO A 149 1.58 0.96 8.00
C PRO A 149 2.64 0.45 8.97
N MET A 150 3.71 1.24 9.15
CA MET A 150 4.75 1.00 10.13
C MET A 150 5.38 2.31 10.59
N VAL A 151 5.65 2.42 11.89
CA VAL A 151 6.44 3.54 12.43
C VAL A 151 7.88 3.44 11.92
N ILE A 152 8.35 4.49 11.27
CA ILE A 152 9.60 4.48 10.51
C ILE A 152 10.78 4.16 11.42
N GLY A 153 11.60 3.19 11.01
CA GLY A 153 12.80 2.76 11.75
C GLY A 153 12.55 2.05 13.08
N LYS A 154 11.28 1.89 13.50
CA LYS A 154 10.91 1.27 14.78
C LYS A 154 10.12 -0.03 14.63
N GLN A 155 9.54 -0.25 13.45
CA GLN A 155 8.72 -1.43 13.16
C GLN A 155 9.10 -2.04 11.82
N MET A 156 8.87 -3.34 11.69
CA MET A 156 8.89 -4.08 10.44
C MET A 156 7.81 -5.16 10.48
N GLN A 157 7.46 -5.71 9.32
CA GLN A 157 6.49 -6.79 9.19
C GLN A 157 7.15 -8.00 8.55
N PHE A 158 6.81 -9.20 9.04
CA PHE A 158 7.11 -10.43 8.33
C PHE A 158 6.04 -10.67 7.27
N PHE A 159 6.44 -10.62 6.00
CA PHE A 159 5.51 -10.68 4.87
C PHE A 159 4.92 -12.10 4.70
N GLY A 160 3.60 -12.21 4.78
CA GLY A 160 2.86 -13.48 4.71
C GLY A 160 2.07 -13.73 3.41
N ALA A 161 2.26 -12.90 2.38
CA ALA A 161 1.44 -12.92 1.15
C ALA A 161 -0.07 -12.90 1.46
N ARG A 162 -0.83 -13.89 0.97
CA ARG A 162 -2.28 -14.00 1.22
C ARG A 162 -2.77 -15.43 1.20
N ALA A 163 -3.85 -15.70 1.93
CA ALA A 163 -4.62 -16.94 1.84
C ALA A 163 -5.83 -16.77 0.92
N ASN A 164 -6.23 -17.84 0.23
CA ASN A 164 -7.42 -17.83 -0.63
C ASN A 164 -8.66 -18.30 0.15
N LEU A 165 -9.39 -17.34 0.74
CA LEU A 165 -10.59 -17.62 1.54
C LEU A 165 -11.76 -18.20 0.73
N ALA A 166 -11.90 -17.79 -0.53
CA ALA A 166 -12.93 -18.36 -1.41
C ALA A 166 -12.70 -19.87 -1.62
N LYS A 167 -11.44 -20.27 -1.79
CA LYS A 167 -11.08 -21.69 -1.89
C LYS A 167 -11.26 -22.43 -0.57
N THR A 168 -10.99 -21.78 0.56
CA THR A 168 -11.29 -22.34 1.89
C THR A 168 -12.78 -22.63 2.06
N LEU A 169 -13.66 -21.75 1.58
CA LEU A 169 -15.11 -22.01 1.55
C LEU A 169 -15.46 -23.23 0.70
N LEU A 170 -14.89 -23.34 -0.51
CA LEU A 170 -15.12 -24.53 -1.35
C LEU A 170 -14.61 -25.81 -0.69
N TYR A 171 -13.50 -25.76 0.04
CA TYR A 171 -13.02 -26.91 0.81
C TYR A 171 -13.96 -27.28 1.94
N ALA A 172 -14.55 -26.30 2.64
CA ALA A 172 -15.57 -26.57 3.65
C ALA A 172 -16.80 -27.30 3.06
N ILE A 173 -17.25 -26.87 1.87
CA ILE A 173 -18.38 -27.50 1.16
C ILE A 173 -18.00 -28.92 0.67
N ASN A 174 -16.81 -29.09 0.10
CA ASN A 174 -16.37 -30.32 -0.57
C ASN A 174 -15.62 -31.31 0.35
N GLY A 175 -15.74 -31.18 1.68
CA GLY A 175 -15.11 -32.11 2.61
C GLY A 175 -13.58 -32.07 2.61
N GLY A 176 -12.99 -30.94 2.21
CA GLY A 176 -11.55 -30.72 2.13
C GLY A 176 -10.89 -31.14 0.81
N VAL A 177 -11.69 -31.57 -0.16
CA VAL A 177 -11.23 -31.99 -1.48
C VAL A 177 -11.20 -30.79 -2.42
N ASP A 178 -10.12 -30.69 -3.19
CA ASP A 178 -9.97 -29.67 -4.22
C ASP A 178 -10.93 -29.89 -5.39
N GLU A 179 -11.69 -28.86 -5.74
CA GLU A 179 -12.73 -28.95 -6.75
C GLU A 179 -12.18 -29.16 -8.16
N LYS A 180 -10.92 -28.78 -8.43
CA LYS A 180 -10.26 -28.92 -9.74
C LYS A 180 -9.33 -30.11 -9.80
N LEU A 181 -8.43 -30.24 -8.82
CA LEU A 181 -7.41 -31.28 -8.77
C LEU A 181 -7.94 -32.62 -8.26
N LYS A 182 -9.12 -32.63 -7.60
CA LYS A 182 -9.76 -33.83 -7.03
C LYS A 182 -8.90 -34.56 -5.99
N ILE A 183 -8.02 -33.84 -5.30
CA ILE A 183 -7.15 -34.36 -4.23
C ILE A 183 -7.59 -33.85 -2.85
N GLN A 184 -7.32 -34.61 -1.80
CA GLN A 184 -7.53 -34.17 -0.42
C GLN A 184 -6.43 -33.16 -0.03
N VAL A 185 -6.80 -31.91 0.19
CA VAL A 185 -5.86 -30.84 0.59
C VAL A 185 -6.03 -30.48 2.05
N GLY A 186 -7.27 -30.31 2.49
CA GLY A 186 -7.60 -30.01 3.87
C GLY A 186 -7.99 -31.23 4.70
N PRO A 187 -8.38 -31.04 5.97
CA PRO A 187 -8.93 -32.10 6.82
C PRO A 187 -10.12 -32.80 6.15
N LYS A 188 -10.12 -34.13 6.20
CA LYS A 188 -11.23 -34.92 5.65
C LYS A 188 -12.48 -34.74 6.52
N THR A 189 -13.53 -34.19 5.92
CA THR A 189 -14.83 -33.96 6.56
C THR A 189 -15.95 -34.44 5.62
N ALA A 190 -17.18 -34.58 6.15
CA ALA A 190 -18.32 -34.92 5.31
C ALA A 190 -18.65 -33.74 4.38
N PRO A 191 -18.75 -33.94 3.06
CA PRO A 191 -19.20 -32.88 2.16
C PRO A 191 -20.67 -32.54 2.42
N LEU A 192 -21.06 -31.32 2.08
CA LEU A 192 -22.47 -30.93 2.07
C LEU A 192 -23.17 -31.56 0.86
N MET A 193 -24.24 -32.31 1.10
CA MET A 193 -24.96 -33.09 0.09
C MET A 193 -26.39 -32.60 -0.17
N ASP A 194 -26.80 -31.51 0.47
CA ASP A 194 -28.12 -30.90 0.25
C ASP A 194 -28.23 -30.34 -1.19
N ASP A 195 -29.39 -30.49 -1.83
CA ASP A 195 -29.64 -29.96 -3.19
C ASP A 195 -29.57 -28.43 -3.25
N VAL A 196 -29.87 -27.77 -2.13
CA VAL A 196 -29.78 -26.31 -1.95
C VAL A 196 -28.93 -26.05 -0.72
N LEU A 197 -27.88 -25.23 -0.89
CA LEU A 197 -27.01 -24.84 0.21
C LEU A 197 -27.75 -23.90 1.18
N ASP A 198 -27.72 -24.26 2.46
CA ASP A 198 -28.19 -23.42 3.56
C ASP A 198 -27.03 -22.60 4.12
N TYR A 199 -27.26 -21.30 4.35
CA TYR A 199 -26.22 -20.37 4.80
C TYR A 199 -25.63 -20.79 6.14
N ASP A 200 -26.49 -21.08 7.13
CA ASP A 200 -26.06 -21.45 8.47
C ASP A 200 -25.27 -22.76 8.42
N LYS A 201 -25.75 -23.77 7.68
CA LYS A 201 -25.00 -25.02 7.47
C LYS A 201 -23.64 -24.82 6.80
N VAL A 202 -23.50 -23.90 5.85
CA VAL A 202 -22.22 -23.62 5.17
C VAL A 202 -21.26 -22.86 6.10
N MET A 203 -21.78 -21.95 6.91
CA MET A 203 -20.98 -21.25 7.92
C MET A 203 -20.58 -22.19 9.07
N ASP A 204 -21.47 -23.11 9.46
CA ASP A 204 -21.32 -24.11 10.53
C ASP A 204 -20.54 -25.37 10.14
N SER A 205 -20.59 -25.81 8.87
CA SER A 205 -19.63 -26.79 8.30
C SER A 205 -18.19 -26.27 8.31
N SER A 206 -18.08 -25.01 8.76
CA SER A 206 -17.06 -24.40 9.60
C SER A 206 -15.99 -23.70 8.80
N ILE A 207 -16.40 -22.66 8.06
CA ILE A 207 -15.47 -21.55 7.74
C ILE A 207 -14.62 -21.21 8.97
N THR A 208 -15.15 -21.27 10.19
CA THR A 208 -14.39 -21.07 11.45
C THR A 208 -13.34 -22.16 11.73
N SER A 209 -13.64 -23.45 11.55
CA SER A 209 -12.64 -24.52 11.77
C SER A 209 -11.65 -24.60 10.61
N TRP A 210 -12.11 -24.31 9.40
CA TRP A 210 -11.33 -24.25 8.17
C TRP A 210 -10.43 -23.02 8.10
N THR A 211 -10.88 -21.86 8.59
CA THR A 211 -10.03 -20.69 8.81
C THR A 211 -9.06 -20.95 9.97
N GLY A 212 -9.48 -21.60 11.05
CA GLY A 212 -8.57 -22.04 12.12
C GLY A 212 -7.46 -22.96 11.61
N TRP A 213 -7.81 -23.97 10.81
CA TRP A 213 -6.85 -24.83 10.12
C TRP A 213 -5.94 -24.01 9.19
N ARG A 214 -6.53 -23.14 8.36
CA ARG A 214 -5.76 -22.29 7.45
C ARG A 214 -4.76 -21.41 8.19
N CYS A 215 -5.19 -20.74 9.26
CA CYS A 215 -4.33 -19.95 10.15
C CYS A 215 -3.18 -20.79 10.71
N SER A 216 -3.46 -22.01 11.20
CA SER A 216 -2.43 -22.91 11.73
C SER A 216 -1.40 -23.35 10.69
N THR A 217 -1.80 -23.48 9.42
CA THR A 217 -0.90 -23.85 8.32
C THR A 217 -0.13 -22.67 7.74
N SER A 218 -0.71 -21.47 7.78
CA SER A 218 -0.05 -20.24 7.29
C SER A 218 0.91 -19.62 8.29
N ALA A 219 0.87 -20.02 9.56
CA ALA A 219 1.79 -19.59 10.60
C ALA A 219 3.07 -20.45 10.70
N ARG A 220 3.20 -21.52 9.90
CA ARG A 220 4.41 -22.32 9.76
C ARG A 220 5.19 -21.88 8.53
#